data_AF-A0A959C9Q6-F1
#
_entry.id   AF-A0A959C9Q6-F1
#
_cell.length_a   1.000
_cell.length_b   1.000
_cell.length_c   1.000
_cell.angle_alpha   90.00
_cell.angle_beta   90.00
_cell.angle_gamma   90.00
#
_symmetry.space_group_name_H-M   'P 1'
#
loop_
_entity.id
_entity.type
_entity.pdbx_description
1 polymer ?
#
loop_
_entity_poly.entity_id
_entity_poly.type
_entity_poly.pdbx_seq_one_letter_code
_entity_poly.pdbx_strand_id
1 'polypeptide(L)'
;MKVSLNWLRDFLDLDKSSSEIAEILTSLGLEVEGWEDVKPSPVDLDKVLTGKVLECERIPETDHLSATKVDVGDGVIRSIVCGAPNVAAGQKVFVALPGANVFSKDGQLFTIGERKVKGVPSQGMICAQDELGIGHDHSGIMVLPEETSLGITAAHYLDQDSDTVIEIGLTPNRADATHHHGVARDLAAWLRVHEQREIMLRAPKTQALPDGGTPYPVTVENTDACPRFTGIVIRNLRIGESPDWLKNRLLAVGQRPINNVVDITNYVRLELGQPLHAYDLAKVKGGRIVVKTLPAGTSFTTLDEQQRKLFA
;
A
#
# COMPACT_ATOMS: atom_id res chain seq x y z
N MET A 1 -4.09 -12.48 -13.72
CA MET A 1 -3.10 -11.93 -12.76
C MET A 1 -3.42 -10.46 -12.56
N LYS A 2 -3.45 -9.96 -11.32
CA LYS A 2 -3.64 -8.53 -11.04
C LYS A 2 -2.31 -7.80 -10.90
N VAL A 3 -2.20 -6.62 -11.51
CA VAL A 3 -1.00 -5.77 -11.54
C VAL A 3 -1.40 -4.33 -11.18
N SER A 4 -0.76 -3.79 -10.15
CA SER A 4 -0.92 -2.40 -9.71
C SER A 4 -0.12 -1.44 -10.59
N LEU A 5 -0.75 -0.38 -11.11
CA LEU A 5 -0.02 0.67 -11.85
C LEU A 5 0.89 1.47 -10.93
N ASN A 6 0.48 1.77 -9.70
CA ASN A 6 1.35 2.44 -8.72
C ASN A 6 2.59 1.62 -8.41
N TRP A 7 2.46 0.29 -8.30
CA TRP A 7 3.60 -0.59 -8.07
C TRP A 7 4.49 -0.70 -9.31
N LEU A 8 3.93 -0.72 -10.53
CA LEU A 8 4.74 -0.61 -11.74
C LEU A 8 5.54 0.69 -11.76
N ARG A 9 4.96 1.81 -11.31
CA ARG A 9 5.65 3.12 -11.23
C ARG A 9 6.88 3.10 -10.34
N ASP A 10 7.04 2.14 -9.42
CA ASP A 10 8.31 2.00 -8.69
C ASP A 10 9.46 1.59 -9.61
N PHE A 11 9.18 0.82 -10.66
CA PHE A 11 10.19 0.27 -11.58
C PHE A 11 10.49 1.20 -12.76
N LEU A 12 9.50 1.91 -13.29
CA LEU A 12 9.66 2.81 -14.43
C LEU A 12 8.63 3.95 -14.41
N ASP A 13 8.98 5.08 -15.01
CA ASP A 13 8.06 6.22 -15.11
C ASP A 13 7.03 5.98 -16.22
N LEU A 14 5.75 5.92 -15.81
CA LEU A 14 4.61 5.74 -16.69
C LEU A 14 3.80 7.04 -16.78
N ASP A 15 3.83 7.65 -17.96
CA ASP A 15 3.16 8.90 -18.35
C ASP A 15 1.95 8.66 -19.28
N LYS A 16 1.47 7.41 -19.32
CA LYS A 16 0.36 6.96 -20.16
C LYS A 16 -0.89 6.71 -19.34
N SER A 17 -2.05 6.85 -19.99
CA SER A 17 -3.33 6.48 -19.42
C SER A 17 -3.42 4.95 -19.23
N SER A 18 -4.31 4.50 -18.34
CA SER A 18 -4.54 3.07 -18.10
C SER A 18 -4.97 2.32 -19.37
N SER A 19 -5.74 2.98 -20.25
CA SER A 19 -6.16 2.41 -21.54
C SER A 19 -4.98 2.18 -22.48
N GLU A 20 -4.08 3.17 -22.61
CA GLU A 20 -2.89 3.03 -23.45
C GLU A 20 -1.96 1.94 -22.92
N ILE A 21 -1.78 1.86 -21.59
CA ILE A 21 -0.99 0.79 -20.98
C ILE A 21 -1.61 -0.57 -21.28
N ALA A 22 -2.95 -0.69 -21.19
CA ALA A 22 -3.64 -1.93 -21.48
C ALA A 22 -3.47 -2.40 -22.94
N GLU A 23 -3.55 -1.47 -23.89
CA GLU A 23 -3.30 -1.74 -25.31
C GLU A 23 -1.86 -2.22 -25.55
N ILE A 24 -0.88 -1.54 -24.92
CA ILE A 24 0.53 -1.92 -25.02
C ILE A 24 0.75 -3.34 -24.46
N LEU A 25 0.26 -3.62 -23.25
CA LEU A 25 0.38 -4.95 -22.63
C LEU A 25 -0.23 -6.04 -23.51
N THR A 26 -1.43 -5.79 -24.05
CA THR A 26 -2.09 -6.73 -24.95
C THR A 26 -1.28 -6.97 -26.22
N SER A 27 -0.67 -5.93 -26.80
CA SER A 27 0.24 -6.06 -27.96
C SER A 27 1.50 -6.89 -27.67
N LEU A 28 1.92 -6.97 -26.40
CA LEU A 28 3.05 -7.77 -25.92
C LEU A 28 2.66 -9.22 -25.59
N GLY A 29 1.41 -9.62 -25.86
CA GLY A 29 0.88 -10.94 -25.50
C GLY A 29 0.57 -11.08 -24.00
N LEU A 30 0.44 -9.97 -23.29
CA LEU A 30 -0.10 -9.88 -21.93
C LEU A 30 -1.54 -9.36 -22.04
N GLU A 31 -2.45 -10.23 -22.47
CA GLU A 31 -3.84 -9.87 -22.76
C GLU A 31 -4.53 -9.27 -21.53
N VAL A 32 -4.97 -8.02 -21.66
CA VAL A 32 -5.68 -7.33 -20.57
C VAL A 32 -7.17 -7.65 -20.64
N GLU A 33 -7.67 -8.28 -19.59
CA GLU A 33 -9.07 -8.67 -19.43
C GLU A 33 -9.92 -7.52 -18.88
N GLY A 34 -9.28 -6.57 -18.18
CA GLY A 34 -9.92 -5.38 -17.64
C GLY A 34 -9.01 -4.61 -16.68
N TRP A 35 -9.50 -3.48 -16.17
CA TRP A 35 -8.87 -2.76 -15.08
C TRP A 35 -9.92 -2.08 -14.20
N GLU A 36 -9.57 -1.88 -12.92
CA GLU A 36 -10.43 -1.23 -11.94
C GLU A 36 -9.64 -0.22 -11.11
N ASP A 37 -10.29 0.87 -10.72
CA ASP A 37 -9.72 1.81 -9.76
C ASP A 37 -9.98 1.30 -8.35
N VAL A 38 -8.89 1.15 -7.59
CA VAL A 38 -8.91 0.65 -6.22
C VAL A 38 -8.53 1.78 -5.29
N LYS A 39 -9.39 2.06 -4.32
CA LYS A 39 -9.09 2.98 -3.22
C LYS A 39 -8.72 2.18 -1.98
N PRO A 40 -7.61 2.49 -1.29
CA PRO A 40 -7.25 1.84 -0.03
C PRO A 40 -8.21 2.20 1.11
N SER A 41 -8.94 3.32 0.99
CA SER A 41 -9.93 3.78 1.96
C SER A 41 -11.24 4.15 1.26
N PRO A 42 -12.41 3.91 1.90
CA PRO A 42 -13.68 4.46 1.44
C PRO A 42 -13.78 5.98 1.62
N VAL A 43 -12.87 6.58 2.39
CA VAL A 43 -12.72 8.04 2.50
C VAL A 43 -12.03 8.57 1.25
N ASP A 44 -12.52 9.69 0.71
CA ASP A 44 -11.91 10.40 -0.41
C ASP A 44 -10.68 11.20 0.05
N LEU A 45 -9.63 10.48 0.44
CA LEU A 45 -8.36 11.07 0.92
C LEU A 45 -7.67 11.94 -0.14
N ASP A 46 -8.01 11.78 -1.42
CA ASP A 46 -7.59 12.62 -2.55
C ASP A 46 -8.21 14.03 -2.50
N LYS A 47 -9.33 14.20 -1.80
CA LYS A 47 -10.02 15.49 -1.60
C LYS A 47 -9.84 16.08 -0.21
N VAL A 48 -9.04 15.43 0.62
CA VAL A 48 -8.60 15.94 1.92
C VAL A 48 -7.21 16.53 1.72
N LEU A 49 -7.04 17.82 2.01
CA LEU A 49 -5.76 18.51 1.82
C LEU A 49 -5.15 18.91 3.15
N THR A 50 -3.82 18.94 3.22
CA THR A 50 -3.10 19.62 4.30
C THR A 50 -3.37 21.13 4.22
N GLY A 51 -3.83 21.72 5.32
CA GLY A 51 -4.10 23.15 5.44
C GLY A 51 -3.52 23.76 6.72
N LYS A 52 -3.50 25.08 6.81
CA LYS A 52 -3.07 25.84 7.98
C LYS A 52 -4.23 26.66 8.52
N VAL A 53 -4.49 26.53 9.82
CA VAL A 53 -5.42 27.41 10.54
C VAL A 53 -4.76 28.77 10.73
N LEU A 54 -5.25 29.79 10.05
CA LEU A 54 -4.75 31.16 10.15
C LEU A 54 -5.33 31.89 11.36
N GLU A 55 -6.63 31.75 11.57
CA GLU A 55 -7.39 32.37 12.66
C GLU A 55 -8.31 31.33 13.29
N CYS A 56 -8.53 31.44 14.59
CA CYS A 56 -9.45 30.59 15.35
C CYS A 56 -10.13 31.41 16.44
N GLU A 57 -11.43 31.67 16.26
CA GLU A 57 -12.25 32.45 17.19
C GLU A 57 -13.43 31.62 17.67
N ARG A 58 -13.76 31.71 18.95
CA ARG A 58 -14.91 30.98 19.51
C ARG A 58 -16.21 31.62 19.02
N ILE A 59 -17.16 30.80 18.56
CA ILE A 59 -18.48 31.29 18.15
C ILE A 59 -19.27 31.66 19.42
N PRO A 60 -19.72 32.93 19.57
CA PRO A 60 -20.57 33.34 20.69
C PRO A 60 -21.81 32.45 20.82
N GLU A 61 -22.26 32.21 22.05
CA GLU A 61 -23.44 31.37 22.36
C GLU A 61 -23.27 29.85 22.06
N THR A 62 -22.04 29.40 21.82
CA THR A 62 -21.74 27.96 21.69
C THR A 62 -20.57 27.57 22.59
N ASP A 63 -20.74 26.47 23.33
CA ASP A 63 -19.73 26.03 24.29
C ASP A 63 -18.55 25.30 23.63
N HIS A 64 -18.68 24.88 22.36
CA HIS A 64 -17.73 23.95 21.75
C HIS A 64 -17.35 24.26 20.30
N LEU A 65 -17.86 25.32 19.67
CA LEU A 65 -17.59 25.61 18.27
C LEU A 65 -16.65 26.82 18.10
N SER A 66 -15.69 26.65 17.20
CA SER A 66 -14.75 27.68 16.76
C SER A 66 -14.95 27.96 15.28
N ALA A 67 -15.03 29.24 14.92
CA ALA A 67 -14.90 29.70 13.54
C ALA A 67 -13.42 29.82 13.22
N THR A 68 -12.98 29.13 12.16
CA THR A 68 -11.59 29.14 11.71
C THR A 68 -11.47 29.69 10.30
N LYS A 69 -10.37 30.37 10.01
CA LYS A 69 -9.94 30.66 8.64
C LYS A 69 -8.80 29.72 8.29
N VAL A 70 -8.95 28.96 7.21
CA VAL A 70 -8.02 27.90 6.84
C VAL A 70 -7.52 28.12 5.42
N ASP A 71 -6.20 28.01 5.25
CA ASP A 71 -5.52 28.04 3.96
C ASP A 71 -5.06 26.64 3.59
N VAL A 72 -5.48 26.12 2.43
CA VAL A 72 -5.01 24.83 1.90
C VAL A 72 -3.96 24.98 0.80
N GLY A 73 -3.48 26.19 0.54
CA GLY A 73 -2.42 26.47 -0.44
C GLY A 73 -2.90 26.69 -1.88
N ASP A 74 -4.21 26.82 -2.11
CA ASP A 74 -4.81 27.05 -3.43
C ASP A 74 -5.21 28.52 -3.68
N GLY A 75 -4.82 29.42 -2.78
CA GLY A 75 -5.12 30.85 -2.85
C GLY A 75 -6.51 31.24 -2.34
N VAL A 76 -7.33 30.29 -1.87
CA VAL A 76 -8.66 30.55 -1.31
C VAL A 76 -8.68 30.27 0.18
N ILE A 77 -8.82 31.35 0.97
CA ILE A 77 -9.03 31.24 2.42
C ILE A 77 -10.47 30.84 2.69
N ARG A 78 -10.65 29.70 3.34
CA ARG A 78 -11.97 29.12 3.64
C ARG A 78 -12.34 29.38 5.08
N SER A 79 -13.61 29.72 5.31
CA SER A 79 -14.20 29.71 6.65
C SER A 79 -14.66 28.29 6.97
N ILE A 80 -14.17 27.71 8.06
CA ILE A 80 -14.53 26.35 8.50
C ILE A 80 -14.90 26.39 9.99
N VAL A 81 -16.05 25.82 10.33
CA VAL A 81 -16.46 25.68 11.73
C VAL A 81 -15.94 24.36 12.26
N CYS A 82 -15.13 24.40 13.31
CA CYS A 82 -14.53 23.24 13.95
C CYS A 82 -15.04 23.12 15.39
N GLY A 83 -15.40 21.90 15.80
CA GLY A 83 -15.86 21.60 17.16
C GLY A 83 -14.82 20.94 18.05
N ALA A 84 -13.60 20.72 17.54
CA ALA A 84 -12.57 20.00 18.28
C ALA A 84 -11.91 20.92 19.34
N PRO A 85 -11.71 20.44 20.57
CA PRO A 85 -11.20 21.27 21.67
C PRO A 85 -9.74 21.70 21.47
N ASN A 86 -8.99 21.00 20.62
CA ASN A 86 -7.58 21.21 20.36
C ASN A 86 -7.31 22.10 19.13
N VAL A 87 -8.33 22.65 18.45
CA VAL A 87 -8.14 23.53 17.30
C VAL A 87 -7.59 24.90 17.74
N ALA A 88 -6.52 25.35 17.11
CA ALA A 88 -5.88 26.63 17.39
C ALA A 88 -5.24 27.25 16.14
N ALA A 89 -5.13 28.57 16.13
CA ALA A 89 -4.40 29.29 15.09
C ALA A 89 -2.92 28.87 15.04
N GLY A 90 -2.36 28.80 13.83
CA GLY A 90 -1.00 28.36 13.56
C GLY A 90 -0.85 26.87 13.23
N GLN A 91 -1.83 26.03 13.58
CA GLN A 91 -1.75 24.58 13.38
C GLN A 91 -1.85 24.18 11.90
N LYS A 92 -1.09 23.15 11.51
CA LYS A 92 -1.29 22.41 10.25
C LYS A 92 -2.21 21.23 10.50
N VAL A 93 -3.17 21.01 9.62
CA VAL A 93 -4.30 20.08 9.83
C VAL A 93 -4.74 19.46 8.52
N PHE A 94 -5.52 18.40 8.57
CA PHE A 94 -6.23 17.89 7.39
C PHE A 94 -7.58 18.57 7.21
N VAL A 95 -7.89 18.95 5.97
CA VAL A 95 -9.08 19.69 5.58
C VAL A 95 -9.80 18.94 4.47
N ALA A 96 -10.96 18.36 4.79
CA ALA A 96 -11.85 17.80 3.78
C ALA A 96 -12.62 18.93 3.09
N LEU A 97 -12.42 19.05 1.77
CA LEU A 97 -13.11 20.04 0.95
C LEU A 97 -14.55 19.59 0.59
N PRO A 98 -15.43 20.53 0.20
CA PRO A 98 -16.76 20.18 -0.31
C PRO A 98 -16.69 19.13 -1.44
N GLY A 99 -17.52 18.10 -1.34
CA GLY A 99 -17.54 16.95 -2.24
C GLY A 99 -16.65 15.77 -1.83
N ALA A 100 -15.89 15.87 -0.73
CA ALA A 100 -15.17 14.75 -0.13
C ALA A 100 -16.11 13.86 0.70
N ASN A 101 -15.96 12.54 0.60
CA ASN A 101 -16.60 11.60 1.51
C ASN A 101 -15.68 11.28 2.69
N VAL A 102 -16.18 11.45 3.92
CA VAL A 102 -15.47 11.13 5.17
C VAL A 102 -16.38 10.37 6.13
N PHE A 103 -15.85 9.75 7.17
CA PHE A 103 -16.66 9.10 8.20
C PHE A 103 -17.24 10.13 9.17
N SER A 104 -18.47 9.88 9.60
CA SER A 104 -19.09 10.54 10.75
C SER A 104 -18.63 9.90 12.05
N LYS A 105 -18.95 10.55 13.18
CA LYS A 105 -18.71 10.00 14.54
C LYS A 105 -19.35 8.63 14.76
N ASP A 106 -20.42 8.32 14.03
CA ASP A 106 -21.12 7.04 14.11
C ASP A 106 -20.56 6.00 13.13
N GLY A 107 -19.46 6.32 12.44
CA GLY A 107 -18.79 5.45 11.46
C GLY A 107 -19.50 5.38 10.10
N GLN A 108 -20.46 6.26 9.82
CA GLN A 108 -21.16 6.30 8.54
C GLN A 108 -20.47 7.25 7.57
N LEU A 109 -20.34 6.85 6.31
CA LEU A 109 -19.77 7.70 5.28
C LEU A 109 -20.75 8.83 4.93
N PHE A 110 -20.27 10.08 4.92
CA PHE A 110 -21.06 11.23 4.49
C PHE A 110 -20.23 12.21 3.66
N THR A 111 -20.90 12.91 2.75
CA THR A 111 -20.26 13.90 1.87
C THR A 111 -20.21 15.28 2.53
N ILE A 112 -19.03 15.90 2.52
CA ILE A 112 -18.84 17.29 2.95
C ILE A 112 -19.53 18.23 1.96
N GLY A 113 -20.32 19.17 2.47
CA GLY A 113 -20.95 20.22 1.69
C GLY A 113 -20.74 21.58 2.32
N GLU A 114 -20.96 22.64 1.54
CA GLU A 114 -20.97 24.00 2.07
C GLU A 114 -22.26 24.25 2.87
N ARG A 115 -22.11 24.71 4.11
CA ARG A 115 -23.25 24.99 4.99
C ARG A 115 -22.99 26.18 5.90
N LYS A 116 -24.06 26.78 6.43
CA LYS A 116 -23.95 27.75 7.52
C LYS A 116 -24.21 27.04 8.85
N VAL A 117 -23.26 27.13 9.77
CA VAL A 117 -23.39 26.60 11.13
C VAL A 117 -23.53 27.80 12.06
N LYS A 118 -24.71 27.95 12.69
CA LYS A 118 -25.01 29.10 13.59
C LYS A 118 -24.71 30.46 12.94
N GLY A 119 -25.00 30.61 11.65
CA GLY A 119 -24.78 31.84 10.89
C GLY A 119 -23.38 32.00 10.28
N VAL A 120 -22.40 31.20 10.71
CA VAL A 120 -21.03 31.22 10.18
C VAL A 120 -20.91 30.28 8.97
N PRO A 121 -20.36 30.73 7.83
CA PRO A 121 -20.07 29.85 6.70
C PRO A 121 -19.05 28.76 7.06
N SER A 122 -19.30 27.53 6.64
CA SER A 122 -18.38 26.40 6.74
C SER A 122 -18.22 25.75 5.36
N GLN A 123 -17.05 25.94 4.76
CA GLN A 123 -16.69 25.51 3.40
C GLN A 123 -15.73 24.32 3.44
N GLY A 124 -16.07 23.32 4.25
CA GLY A 124 -15.22 22.16 4.51
C GLY A 124 -15.32 21.69 5.95
N MET A 125 -14.39 20.82 6.31
CA MET A 125 -14.26 20.23 7.63
C MET A 125 -12.79 19.99 7.98
N ILE A 126 -12.37 20.33 9.20
CA ILE A 126 -11.06 19.93 9.73
C ILE A 126 -11.21 18.55 10.35
N CYS A 127 -10.38 17.59 9.93
CA CYS A 127 -10.61 16.17 10.21
C CYS A 127 -9.78 15.62 11.38
N ALA A 128 -10.41 14.71 12.13
CA ALA A 128 -9.77 13.80 13.07
C ALA A 128 -9.35 12.47 12.41
N GLN A 129 -8.66 11.59 13.14
CA GLN A 129 -8.14 10.33 12.59
C GLN A 129 -9.24 9.31 12.26
N ASP A 130 -10.25 9.24 13.11
CA ASP A 130 -11.43 8.38 12.93
C ASP A 130 -12.25 8.79 11.71
N GLU A 131 -12.44 10.10 11.51
CA GLU A 131 -13.14 10.67 10.35
C GLU A 131 -12.42 10.37 9.02
N LEU A 132 -11.08 10.26 9.05
CA LEU A 132 -10.25 9.88 7.89
C LEU A 132 -10.11 8.36 7.73
N GLY A 133 -10.60 7.56 8.68
CA GLY A 133 -10.48 6.11 8.65
C GLY A 133 -9.06 5.58 8.88
N ILE A 134 -8.17 6.40 9.47
CA ILE A 134 -6.76 6.04 9.71
C ILE A 134 -6.43 5.73 11.17
N GLY A 135 -7.40 5.89 12.06
CA GLY A 135 -7.25 5.61 13.48
C GLY A 135 -8.59 5.55 14.22
N HIS A 136 -8.53 5.41 15.53
CA HIS A 136 -9.70 5.39 16.42
C HIS A 136 -9.75 6.58 17.37
N ASP A 137 -8.77 7.48 17.28
CA ASP A 137 -8.73 8.67 18.11
C ASP A 137 -9.73 9.71 17.60
N HIS A 138 -10.68 10.02 18.47
CA HIS A 138 -11.76 10.99 18.28
C HIS A 138 -11.64 12.15 19.29
N SER A 139 -10.54 12.23 20.04
CA SER A 139 -10.33 13.24 21.08
C SER A 139 -10.13 14.66 20.51
N GLY A 140 -9.77 14.77 19.23
CA GLY A 140 -9.58 16.04 18.55
C GLY A 140 -9.11 15.88 17.10
N ILE A 141 -8.88 17.02 16.44
CA ILE A 141 -8.35 17.05 15.07
C ILE A 141 -6.91 16.52 15.02
N MET A 142 -6.51 16.01 13.86
CA MET A 142 -5.13 15.62 13.61
C MET A 142 -4.27 16.86 13.34
N VAL A 143 -3.39 17.20 14.30
CA VAL A 143 -2.39 18.26 14.13
C VAL A 143 -1.14 17.67 13.48
N LEU A 144 -0.74 18.25 12.36
CA LEU A 144 0.41 17.86 11.57
C LEU A 144 1.67 18.63 12.00
N PRO A 145 2.87 18.09 11.72
CA PRO A 145 4.12 18.80 11.95
C PRO A 145 4.16 20.17 11.25
N GLU A 146 4.86 21.13 11.85
CA GLU A 146 4.87 22.52 11.38
C GLU A 146 5.55 22.67 10.02
N GLU A 147 6.40 21.74 9.62
CA GLU A 147 7.11 21.70 8.35
C GLU A 147 6.28 21.17 7.17
N THR A 148 5.11 20.56 7.41
CA THR A 148 4.29 19.93 6.36
C THR A 148 3.82 20.92 5.29
N SER A 149 4.21 20.79 4.03
CA SER A 149 3.74 21.71 2.97
C SER A 149 2.21 21.72 2.85
N LEU A 150 1.63 22.85 2.44
CA LEU A 150 0.19 22.96 2.20
C LEU A 150 -0.19 22.35 0.84
N GLY A 151 -1.46 21.96 0.70
CA GLY A 151 -2.02 21.45 -0.54
C GLY A 151 -1.64 20.00 -0.88
N ILE A 152 -0.90 19.30 -0.01
CA ILE A 152 -0.66 17.87 -0.15
C ILE A 152 -1.97 17.12 0.16
N THR A 153 -2.35 16.16 -0.66
CA THR A 153 -3.52 15.31 -0.39
C THR A 153 -3.23 14.38 0.80
N ALA A 154 -4.23 14.06 1.60
CA ALA A 154 -4.09 13.08 2.67
C ALA A 154 -3.72 11.72 2.10
N ALA A 155 -4.23 11.38 0.90
CA ALA A 155 -3.86 10.18 0.17
C ALA A 155 -2.33 10.11 -0.02
N HIS A 156 -1.72 11.17 -0.54
CA HIS A 156 -0.28 11.21 -0.77
C HIS A 156 0.51 11.27 0.54
N TYR A 157 0.07 12.08 1.51
CA TYR A 157 0.76 12.20 2.80
C TYR A 157 0.80 10.89 3.60
N LEU A 158 -0.24 10.05 3.45
CA LEU A 158 -0.41 8.80 4.19
C LEU A 158 0.00 7.56 3.39
N ASP A 159 0.57 7.72 2.19
CA ASP A 159 0.87 6.63 1.25
C ASP A 159 -0.37 5.75 0.95
N GLN A 160 -1.53 6.41 0.79
CA GLN A 160 -2.85 5.84 0.50
C GLN A 160 -3.43 6.36 -0.82
N ASP A 161 -2.57 6.63 -1.79
CA ASP A 161 -2.99 7.01 -3.14
C ASP A 161 -3.90 5.96 -3.77
N SER A 162 -4.92 6.41 -4.50
CA SER A 162 -5.73 5.54 -5.35
C SER A 162 -4.84 4.86 -6.39
N ASP A 163 -5.20 3.64 -6.75
CA ASP A 163 -4.47 2.84 -7.71
C ASP A 163 -5.38 2.38 -8.84
N THR A 164 -4.80 2.06 -9.98
CA THR A 164 -5.50 1.32 -11.04
C THR A 164 -4.87 -0.05 -11.13
N VAL A 165 -5.69 -1.08 -11.02
CA VAL A 165 -5.26 -2.48 -11.05
C VAL A 165 -5.70 -3.11 -12.35
N ILE A 166 -4.74 -3.61 -13.12
CA ILE A 166 -4.94 -4.28 -14.42
C ILE A 166 -5.03 -5.79 -14.20
N GLU A 167 -6.02 -6.43 -14.79
CA GLU A 167 -6.15 -7.88 -14.86
C GLU A 167 -5.62 -8.41 -16.19
N ILE A 168 -4.63 -9.31 -16.11
CA ILE A 168 -3.94 -9.92 -17.25
C ILE A 168 -4.24 -11.42 -17.33
N GLY A 169 -4.78 -11.86 -18.45
CA GLY A 169 -4.91 -13.28 -18.83
C GLY A 169 -3.58 -13.86 -19.28
N LEU A 170 -2.78 -14.37 -18.32
CA LEU A 170 -1.44 -14.89 -18.62
C LEU A 170 -1.48 -16.27 -19.28
N THR A 171 -0.72 -16.42 -20.36
CA THR A 171 -0.44 -17.72 -20.98
C THR A 171 0.65 -18.49 -20.21
N PRO A 172 0.61 -19.84 -20.18
CA PRO A 172 1.54 -20.63 -19.36
C PRO A 172 3.04 -20.44 -19.68
N ASN A 173 3.37 -20.01 -20.90
CA ASN A 173 4.74 -19.73 -21.32
C ASN A 173 5.28 -18.38 -20.82
N ARG A 174 4.46 -17.56 -20.15
CA ARG A 174 4.80 -16.23 -19.63
C ARG A 174 4.95 -16.20 -18.11
N ALA A 175 5.57 -17.25 -17.56
CA ALA A 175 5.90 -17.32 -16.14
C ALA A 175 6.75 -16.11 -15.67
N ASP A 176 7.52 -15.54 -16.59
CA ASP A 176 8.36 -14.36 -16.37
C ASP A 176 7.59 -13.05 -16.19
N ALA A 177 6.29 -13.03 -16.52
CA ALA A 177 5.39 -11.89 -16.33
C ALA A 177 4.37 -12.13 -15.21
N THR A 178 4.58 -13.13 -14.35
CA THR A 178 3.69 -13.45 -13.20
C THR A 178 3.89 -12.53 -11.99
N HIS A 179 4.64 -11.43 -12.15
CA HIS A 179 5.00 -10.48 -11.11
C HIS A 179 5.26 -9.08 -11.70
N HIS A 180 5.22 -8.04 -10.87
CA HIS A 180 5.25 -6.64 -11.30
C HIS A 180 6.53 -6.29 -12.07
N HIS A 181 7.70 -6.73 -11.59
CA HIS A 181 8.97 -6.49 -12.29
C HIS A 181 9.00 -7.12 -13.70
N GLY A 182 8.36 -8.28 -13.89
CA GLY A 182 8.26 -8.94 -15.19
C GLY A 182 7.44 -8.13 -16.19
N VAL A 183 6.27 -7.66 -15.75
CA VAL A 183 5.40 -6.79 -16.54
C VAL A 183 6.07 -5.44 -16.83
N ALA A 184 6.73 -4.84 -15.84
CA ALA A 184 7.52 -3.62 -16.00
C ALA A 184 8.63 -3.78 -17.06
N ARG A 185 9.27 -4.95 -17.12
CA ARG A 185 10.30 -5.27 -18.12
C ARG A 185 9.75 -5.30 -19.53
N ASP A 186 8.57 -5.88 -19.73
CA ASP A 186 7.93 -5.92 -21.05
C ASP A 186 7.48 -4.53 -21.49
N LEU A 187 6.90 -3.73 -20.59
CA LEU A 187 6.57 -2.32 -20.85
C LEU A 187 7.81 -1.52 -21.21
N ALA A 188 8.90 -1.64 -20.43
CA ALA A 188 10.15 -0.95 -20.71
C ALA A 188 10.74 -1.34 -22.08
N ALA A 189 10.65 -2.62 -22.46
CA ALA A 189 11.09 -3.10 -23.77
C ALA A 189 10.27 -2.45 -24.90
N TRP A 190 8.95 -2.40 -24.76
CA TRP A 190 8.07 -1.78 -25.74
C TRP A 190 8.37 -0.28 -25.90
N LEU A 191 8.48 0.46 -24.80
CA LEU A 191 8.75 1.90 -24.79
C LEU A 191 10.12 2.23 -25.37
N ARG A 192 11.14 1.40 -25.11
CA ARG A 192 12.48 1.56 -25.74
C ARG A 192 12.42 1.40 -27.25
N VAL A 193 11.67 0.42 -27.75
CA VAL A 193 11.61 0.09 -29.19
C VAL A 193 10.71 1.07 -29.96
N HIS A 194 9.53 1.37 -29.45
CA HIS A 194 8.51 2.15 -30.18
C HIS A 194 8.62 3.66 -29.93
N GLU A 195 9.14 4.07 -28.78
CA GLU A 195 9.24 5.48 -28.40
C GLU A 195 10.68 5.96 -28.22
N GLN A 196 11.67 5.09 -28.43
CA GLN A 196 13.10 5.41 -28.29
C GLN A 196 13.45 6.00 -26.91
N ARG A 197 12.69 5.63 -25.86
CA ARG A 197 12.93 6.10 -24.50
C ARG A 197 14.13 5.39 -23.88
N GLU A 198 15.04 6.15 -23.29
CA GLU A 198 16.12 5.61 -22.46
C GLU A 198 15.59 5.24 -21.07
N ILE A 199 14.87 4.12 -20.99
CA ILE A 199 14.34 3.60 -19.73
C ILE A 199 15.34 2.62 -19.15
N MET A 200 15.67 2.72 -17.86
CA MET A 200 16.26 1.63 -17.09
C MET A 200 15.34 1.30 -15.92
N LEU A 201 15.06 0.00 -15.72
CA LEU A 201 14.26 -0.41 -14.58
C LEU A 201 14.99 -0.08 -13.29
N ARG A 202 14.28 0.56 -12.36
CA ARG A 202 14.76 0.78 -10.99
C ARG A 202 14.79 -0.56 -10.26
N ALA A 203 15.94 -0.91 -9.71
CA ALA A 203 16.04 -2.08 -8.84
C ALA A 203 15.49 -1.75 -7.45
N PRO A 204 14.85 -2.71 -6.75
CA PRO A 204 14.51 -2.54 -5.35
C PRO A 204 15.77 -2.21 -4.54
N LYS A 205 15.63 -1.31 -3.57
CA LYS A 205 16.73 -0.96 -2.67
C LYS A 205 17.07 -2.17 -1.81
N THR A 206 18.30 -2.66 -1.91
CA THR A 206 18.80 -3.73 -1.05
C THR A 206 19.80 -3.15 -0.03
N GLN A 207 19.87 -3.79 1.13
CA GLN A 207 20.91 -3.53 2.12
C GLN A 207 21.85 -4.72 2.17
N ALA A 208 23.14 -4.45 2.34
CA ALA A 208 24.11 -5.51 2.60
C ALA A 208 23.73 -6.23 3.90
N LEU A 209 23.87 -7.56 3.91
CA LEU A 209 23.72 -8.32 5.14
C LEU A 209 24.85 -7.96 6.11
N PRO A 210 24.58 -7.89 7.42
CA PRO A 210 25.64 -7.67 8.41
C PRO A 210 26.71 -8.77 8.34
N ASP A 211 27.97 -8.38 8.53
CA ASP A 211 29.08 -9.32 8.64
C ASP A 211 28.97 -10.19 9.90
N GLY A 212 29.58 -11.37 9.88
CA GLY A 212 29.73 -12.22 11.08
C GLY A 212 28.50 -13.06 11.46
N GLY A 213 27.50 -13.17 10.57
CA GLY A 213 26.38 -14.08 10.77
C GLY A 213 26.84 -15.55 10.82
N THR A 214 26.27 -16.34 11.72
CA THR A 214 26.49 -17.80 11.74
C THR A 214 25.57 -18.48 10.72
N PRO A 215 26.11 -19.13 9.67
CA PRO A 215 25.28 -19.83 8.70
C PRO A 215 24.49 -20.95 9.36
N TYR A 216 23.21 -21.09 9.02
CA TYR A 216 22.45 -22.27 9.40
C TYR A 216 22.76 -23.40 8.41
N PRO A 217 23.14 -24.61 8.85
CA PRO A 217 23.51 -25.68 7.94
C PRO A 217 22.36 -26.06 7.00
N VAL A 218 22.66 -26.13 5.70
CA VAL A 218 21.74 -26.61 4.66
C VAL A 218 22.44 -27.70 3.87
N THR A 219 21.74 -28.81 3.61
CA THR A 219 22.18 -29.86 2.70
C THR A 219 21.13 -30.05 1.62
N VAL A 220 21.55 -29.96 0.35
CA VAL A 220 20.69 -30.29 -0.80
C VAL A 220 21.12 -31.64 -1.33
N GLU A 221 20.31 -32.67 -1.08
CA GLU A 221 20.59 -34.04 -1.52
C GLU A 221 20.11 -34.29 -2.95
N ASN A 222 19.00 -33.67 -3.35
CA ASN A 222 18.49 -33.74 -4.73
C ASN A 222 18.76 -32.42 -5.46
N THR A 223 19.96 -32.30 -6.04
CA THR A 223 20.39 -31.11 -6.80
C THR A 223 19.74 -30.99 -8.17
N ASP A 224 19.22 -32.09 -8.73
CA ASP A 224 18.53 -32.07 -10.02
C ASP A 224 17.18 -31.35 -9.90
N ALA A 225 16.42 -31.63 -8.83
CA ALA A 225 15.15 -30.95 -8.54
C ALA A 225 15.34 -29.58 -7.89
N CYS A 226 16.42 -29.37 -7.14
CA CYS A 226 16.72 -28.12 -6.45
C CYS A 226 18.20 -27.74 -6.65
N PRO A 227 18.56 -27.06 -7.75
CA PRO A 227 19.95 -26.70 -8.02
C PRO A 227 20.47 -25.62 -7.06
N ARG A 228 19.57 -24.89 -6.39
CA ARG A 228 19.92 -23.81 -5.46
C ARG A 228 18.91 -23.69 -4.32
N PHE A 229 19.43 -23.69 -3.10
CA PHE A 229 18.68 -23.34 -1.89
C PHE A 229 19.47 -22.29 -1.11
N THR A 230 18.82 -21.19 -0.76
CA THR A 230 19.40 -20.10 0.03
C THR A 230 18.46 -19.75 1.17
N GLY A 231 19.01 -19.39 2.32
CA GLY A 231 18.23 -18.96 3.47
C GLY A 231 19.01 -17.97 4.32
N ILE A 232 18.29 -17.16 5.07
CA ILE A 232 18.85 -16.20 6.02
C ILE A 232 18.15 -16.44 7.37
N VAL A 233 18.93 -16.43 8.45
CA VAL A 233 18.38 -16.50 9.81
C VAL A 233 18.18 -15.08 10.33
N ILE A 234 16.94 -14.76 10.66
CA ILE A 234 16.56 -13.50 11.31
C ILE A 234 16.17 -13.82 12.75
N ARG A 235 16.83 -13.20 13.72
CA ARG A 235 16.58 -13.41 15.16
C ARG A 235 15.88 -12.20 15.76
N ASN A 236 15.21 -12.41 16.90
CA ASN A 236 14.52 -11.38 17.66
C ASN A 236 13.41 -10.67 16.86
N LEU A 237 12.78 -11.40 15.93
CA LEU A 237 11.67 -10.88 15.16
C LEU A 237 10.39 -10.90 16.02
N ARG A 238 9.65 -9.79 16.00
CA ARG A 238 8.30 -9.72 16.57
C ARG A 238 7.27 -9.95 15.47
N ILE A 239 6.41 -10.95 15.66
CA ILE A 239 5.27 -11.19 14.78
C ILE A 239 4.15 -10.20 15.15
N GLY A 240 3.56 -9.58 14.14
CA GLY A 240 2.47 -8.62 14.31
C GLY A 240 1.85 -8.25 12.97
N GLU A 241 0.99 -7.24 12.99
CA GLU A 241 0.42 -6.72 11.75
C GLU A 241 1.49 -6.10 10.84
N SER A 242 1.24 -6.19 9.55
CA SER A 242 2.01 -5.51 8.52
C SER A 242 1.74 -3.99 8.55
N PRO A 243 2.73 -3.17 8.18
CA PRO A 243 2.50 -1.74 7.97
C PRO A 243 1.48 -1.50 6.85
N ASP A 244 0.79 -0.36 6.89
CA ASP A 244 -0.33 -0.07 5.99
C ASP A 244 0.07 -0.09 4.51
N TRP A 245 1.23 0.46 4.15
CA TRP A 245 1.72 0.42 2.76
C TRP A 245 1.79 -1.02 2.21
N LEU A 246 2.21 -1.99 3.04
CA LEU A 246 2.34 -3.39 2.65
C LEU A 246 0.96 -4.04 2.54
N LYS A 247 0.07 -3.78 3.50
CA LYS A 247 -1.32 -4.26 3.47
C LYS A 247 -2.04 -3.74 2.23
N ASN A 248 -1.94 -2.45 1.95
CA ASN A 248 -2.60 -1.78 0.84
C ASN A 248 -2.16 -2.35 -0.52
N ARG A 249 -0.85 -2.56 -0.72
CA ARG A 249 -0.35 -3.18 -1.96
C ARG A 249 -0.83 -4.62 -2.16
N LEU A 250 -0.85 -5.41 -1.09
CA LEU A 250 -1.34 -6.79 -1.18
C LEU A 250 -2.85 -6.80 -1.47
N LEU A 251 -3.63 -5.97 -0.77
CA LEU A 251 -5.07 -5.86 -0.98
C LEU A 251 -5.42 -5.40 -2.39
N ALA A 252 -4.69 -4.45 -2.95
CA ALA A 252 -4.90 -3.95 -4.31
C ALA A 252 -4.87 -5.09 -5.36
N VAL A 253 -3.98 -6.06 -5.18
CA VAL A 253 -3.88 -7.23 -6.09
C VAL A 253 -4.64 -8.46 -5.60
N GLY A 254 -5.57 -8.28 -4.66
CA GLY A 254 -6.45 -9.34 -4.15
C GLY A 254 -5.80 -10.31 -3.16
N GLN A 255 -4.63 -9.99 -2.62
CA GLN A 255 -3.94 -10.80 -1.62
C GLN A 255 -4.30 -10.32 -0.20
N ARG A 256 -4.98 -11.18 0.58
CA ARG A 256 -5.32 -10.89 1.98
C ARG A 256 -4.06 -10.87 2.86
N PRO A 257 -3.78 -9.78 3.60
CA PRO A 257 -2.72 -9.74 4.61
C PRO A 257 -3.00 -10.68 5.80
N ILE A 258 -1.94 -11.16 6.45
CA ILE A 258 -2.00 -12.10 7.58
C ILE A 258 -1.12 -11.60 8.72
N ASN A 259 0.18 -11.42 8.46
CA ASN A 259 1.15 -10.86 9.42
C ASN A 259 2.41 -10.42 8.68
N ASN A 260 3.23 -9.61 9.35
CA ASN A 260 4.45 -9.04 8.80
C ASN A 260 5.43 -10.03 8.14
N VAL A 261 5.44 -11.30 8.53
CA VAL A 261 6.31 -12.33 7.94
C VAL A 261 5.70 -12.95 6.68
N VAL A 262 4.44 -13.37 6.75
CA VAL A 262 3.77 -13.99 5.59
C VAL A 262 3.60 -12.95 4.48
N ASP A 263 3.24 -11.73 4.87
CA ASP A 263 2.92 -10.65 3.95
C ASP A 263 4.15 -10.20 3.17
N ILE A 264 5.31 -10.05 3.83
CA ILE A 264 6.53 -9.65 3.13
C ILE A 264 7.03 -10.74 2.16
N THR A 265 6.83 -12.03 2.48
CA THR A 265 7.17 -13.11 1.53
C THR A 265 6.27 -13.12 0.31
N ASN A 266 4.97 -12.87 0.48
CA ASN A 266 4.02 -12.72 -0.63
C ASN A 266 4.30 -11.46 -1.45
N TYR A 267 4.68 -10.37 -0.79
CA TYR A 267 5.07 -9.13 -1.44
C TYR A 267 6.26 -9.34 -2.37
N VAL A 268 7.35 -9.95 -1.90
CA VAL A 268 8.54 -10.23 -2.73
C VAL A 268 8.19 -11.16 -3.90
N ARG A 269 7.32 -12.16 -3.69
CA ARG A 269 6.81 -13.01 -4.78
C ARG A 269 6.11 -12.18 -5.85
N LEU A 270 5.18 -11.31 -5.45
CA LEU A 270 4.39 -10.47 -6.36
C LEU A 270 5.24 -9.37 -7.01
N GLU A 271 6.30 -8.93 -6.36
CA GLU A 271 7.24 -7.92 -6.86
C GLU A 271 8.20 -8.50 -7.90
N LEU A 272 8.92 -9.56 -7.50
CA LEU A 272 10.12 -10.06 -8.19
C LEU A 272 9.95 -11.47 -8.77
N GLY A 273 8.81 -12.11 -8.58
CA GLY A 273 8.55 -13.45 -9.11
C GLY A 273 9.26 -14.56 -8.34
N GLN A 274 9.80 -14.26 -7.15
CA GLN A 274 10.51 -15.23 -6.32
C GLN A 274 9.64 -15.63 -5.12
N PRO A 275 9.00 -16.81 -5.14
CA PRO A 275 8.33 -17.33 -3.95
C PRO A 275 9.33 -17.51 -2.81
N LEU A 276 8.97 -17.01 -1.64
CA LEU A 276 9.73 -17.18 -0.41
C LEU A 276 8.88 -17.90 0.63
N HIS A 277 9.56 -18.52 1.59
CA HIS A 277 8.92 -19.14 2.73
C HIS A 277 9.70 -18.85 4.01
N ALA A 278 8.99 -18.69 5.12
CA ALA A 278 9.58 -18.45 6.43
C ALA A 278 9.32 -19.64 7.35
N TYR A 279 10.36 -20.12 8.01
CA TYR A 279 10.28 -21.20 8.98
C TYR A 279 10.52 -20.66 10.38
N ASP A 280 9.73 -21.14 11.35
CA ASP A 280 10.06 -20.96 12.76
C ASP A 280 11.26 -21.84 13.10
N LEU A 281 12.43 -21.19 13.26
CA LEU A 281 13.70 -21.86 13.50
C LEU A 281 13.67 -22.73 14.76
N ALA A 282 12.87 -22.38 15.78
CA ALA A 282 12.74 -23.16 17.00
C ALA A 282 12.05 -24.51 16.75
N LYS A 283 11.26 -24.64 15.67
CA LYS A 283 10.58 -25.88 15.28
C LYS A 283 11.44 -26.76 14.35
N VAL A 284 12.55 -26.24 13.82
CA VAL A 284 13.45 -27.01 12.95
C VAL A 284 14.30 -27.96 13.80
N LYS A 285 13.99 -29.25 13.71
CA LYS A 285 14.72 -30.30 14.42
C LYS A 285 16.02 -30.68 13.70
N GLY A 286 17.02 -31.11 14.47
CA GLY A 286 18.29 -31.62 13.93
C GLY A 286 19.32 -30.55 13.56
N GLY A 287 19.04 -29.26 13.79
CA GLY A 287 20.01 -28.17 13.65
C GLY A 287 20.46 -27.90 12.21
N ARG A 288 19.72 -28.39 11.20
CA ARG A 288 20.00 -28.21 9.78
C ARG A 288 18.74 -28.33 8.93
N ILE A 289 18.76 -27.73 7.74
CA ILE A 289 17.77 -27.99 6.69
C ILE A 289 18.32 -29.07 5.75
N VAL A 290 17.46 -30.03 5.37
CA VAL A 290 17.79 -31.05 4.37
C VAL A 290 16.74 -31.02 3.26
N VAL A 291 17.16 -30.66 2.06
CA VAL A 291 16.33 -30.66 0.85
C VAL A 291 16.52 -31.99 0.13
N LYS A 292 15.50 -32.84 0.14
CA LYS A 292 15.58 -34.19 -0.43
C LYS A 292 14.22 -34.68 -0.92
N THR A 293 14.24 -35.69 -1.78
CA THR A 293 13.05 -36.46 -2.15
C THR A 293 12.74 -37.50 -1.07
N LEU A 294 11.47 -37.63 -0.71
CA LEU A 294 11.00 -38.66 0.21
C LEU A 294 10.33 -39.80 -0.57
N PRO A 295 10.28 -41.03 -0.02
CA PRO A 295 9.59 -42.14 -0.66
C PRO A 295 8.13 -41.83 -0.95
N ALA A 296 7.61 -42.33 -2.08
CA ALA A 296 6.19 -42.23 -2.42
C ALA A 296 5.32 -42.79 -1.28
N GLY A 297 4.20 -42.12 -1.01
CA GLY A 297 3.27 -42.48 0.07
C GLY A 297 3.67 -41.93 1.44
N THR A 298 4.83 -41.27 1.58
CA THR A 298 5.19 -40.57 2.83
C THR A 298 4.10 -39.57 3.19
N SER A 299 3.65 -39.60 4.44
CA SER A 299 2.63 -38.68 4.93
C SER A 299 3.24 -37.34 5.34
N PHE A 300 2.58 -36.24 4.95
CA PHE A 300 3.00 -34.89 5.26
C PHE A 300 1.78 -34.02 5.57
N THR A 301 1.81 -33.28 6.68
CA THR A 301 0.76 -32.33 7.05
C THR A 301 1.16 -30.93 6.60
N THR A 302 0.35 -30.32 5.73
CA THR A 302 0.57 -28.95 5.25
C THR A 302 0.03 -27.90 6.23
N LEU A 303 0.34 -26.62 5.99
CA LEU A 303 -0.05 -25.49 6.86
C LEU A 303 -1.57 -25.30 6.99
N ASP A 304 -2.34 -25.85 6.06
CA ASP A 304 -3.81 -25.91 6.06
C ASP A 304 -4.33 -27.10 6.91
N GLU A 305 -3.45 -27.73 7.68
CA GLU A 305 -3.69 -28.90 8.53
C GLU A 305 -4.13 -30.16 7.78
N GLN A 306 -4.06 -30.14 6.45
CA GLN A 306 -4.41 -31.30 5.63
C GLN A 306 -3.26 -32.31 5.56
N GLN A 307 -3.60 -33.58 5.75
CA GLN A 307 -2.68 -34.68 5.56
C GLN A 307 -2.63 -35.07 4.08
N ARG A 308 -1.43 -34.99 3.50
CA ARG A 308 -1.17 -35.33 2.09
C ARG A 308 -0.22 -36.53 2.02
N LYS A 309 -0.36 -37.35 0.98
CA LYS A 309 0.62 -38.39 0.62
C LYS A 309 1.52 -37.85 -0.48
N LEU A 310 2.83 -37.87 -0.24
CA LEU A 310 3.81 -37.40 -1.21
C LEU A 310 3.93 -38.38 -2.38
N PHE A 311 4.11 -37.85 -3.58
CA PHE A 311 4.53 -38.62 -4.76
C PHE A 311 6.06 -38.48 -4.88
N ALA A 312 6.73 -39.55 -5.30
CA ALA A 312 8.18 -39.54 -5.50
C ALA A 312 8.54 -38.82 -6.81
#